data_AF-A0A3P7L287-F1
#
_entry.id   AF-A0A3P7L287-F1
#
_cell.length_a   1.000
_cell.length_b   1.000
_cell.length_c   1.000
_cell.angle_alpha   90.00
_cell.angle_beta   90.00
_cell.angle_gamma   90.00
#
_symmetry.space_group_name_H-M   'P 1'
#
loop_
_entity.id
_entity.type
_entity.pdbx_description
1 polymer ?
#
loop_
_entity_poly.entity_id
_entity_poly.type
_entity_poly.pdbx_seq_one_letter_code
_entity_poly.pdbx_strand_id
1 'polypeptide(L)'
;MLSFEADLLVAAFKAEDELIIKASKMSKPDNSNLPQLLAPCSAAIQKVIEFKDSNRKSNYFNNLSAVAESVAALGWVAVPSLPVKHIEEMVESGKFYSNRVLKEYKDKDQQQVEWVKALMEVWNQLKAFVKANHPSSLSWGSG
;
A
#
# COMPACT_ATOMS: atom_id res chain seq x y z
N MET A 1 -10.69 14.26 6.81
CA MET A 1 -10.73 13.43 5.59
C MET A 1 -9.40 12.71 5.39
N LEU A 2 -8.28 13.42 5.20
CA LEU A 2 -6.95 12.80 5.08
C LEU A 2 -6.55 11.94 6.28
N SER A 3 -6.84 12.38 7.50
CA SER A 3 -6.61 11.59 8.72
C SER A 3 -7.32 10.23 8.67
N PHE A 4 -8.55 10.18 8.18
CA PHE A 4 -9.32 8.94 8.14
C PHE A 4 -8.80 7.98 7.07
N GLU A 5 -8.39 8.49 5.90
CA GLU A 5 -7.72 7.66 4.90
C GLU A 5 -6.38 7.12 5.40
N ALA A 6 -5.63 7.93 6.18
CA ALA A 6 -4.42 7.47 6.84
C ALA A 6 -4.71 6.33 7.83
N ASP A 7 -5.80 6.42 8.61
CA ASP A 7 -6.21 5.32 9.50
C ASP A 7 -6.55 4.04 8.72
N LEU A 8 -7.20 4.17 7.55
CA LEU A 8 -7.46 3.03 6.66
C LEU A 8 -6.17 2.43 6.09
N LEU A 9 -5.21 3.27 5.69
CA LEU A 9 -3.90 2.82 5.23
C LEU A 9 -3.14 2.09 6.35
N VAL A 10 -3.16 2.60 7.58
CA VAL A 10 -2.59 1.93 8.76
C VAL A 10 -3.26 0.59 9.00
N ALA A 11 -4.58 0.50 8.86
CA ALA A 11 -5.30 -0.77 8.97
C ALA A 11 -4.89 -1.77 7.87
N ALA A 12 -4.60 -1.30 6.65
CA ALA A 12 -4.11 -2.14 5.57
C ALA A 12 -2.69 -2.68 5.85
N PHE A 13 -1.78 -1.83 6.34
CA PHE A 13 -0.45 -2.28 6.79
C PHE A 13 -0.52 -3.29 7.95
N LYS A 14 -1.45 -3.11 8.90
CA LYS A 14 -1.65 -4.09 9.98
C LYS A 14 -2.13 -5.44 9.45
N ALA A 15 -3.06 -5.44 8.50
CA ALA A 15 -3.55 -6.68 7.89
C ALA A 15 -2.44 -7.39 7.08
N GLU A 16 -1.56 -6.62 6.43
CA GLU A 16 -0.36 -7.13 5.78
C GLU A 16 0.64 -7.74 6.78
N ASP A 17 0.95 -7.04 7.87
CA ASP A 17 1.86 -7.52 8.93
C ASP A 17 1.35 -8.82 9.57
N GLU A 18 0.06 -8.89 9.91
CA GLU A 18 -0.58 -10.11 10.43
C GLU A 18 -0.44 -11.29 9.46
N LEU A 19 -0.58 -11.03 8.15
CA LEU A 19 -0.38 -12.04 7.11
C LEU A 19 1.08 -12.49 7.04
N ILE A 20 2.05 -11.57 7.07
CA ILE A 20 3.49 -11.90 7.05
C ILE A 20 3.87 -12.74 8.27
N ILE A 21 3.42 -12.34 9.47
CA ILE A 21 3.62 -13.09 10.71
C ILE A 21 3.04 -14.50 10.59
N LYS A 22 1.82 -14.64 10.06
CA LYS A 22 1.19 -15.95 9.85
C LYS A 22 1.97 -16.79 8.84
N ALA A 23 2.36 -16.22 7.70
CA ALA A 23 3.15 -16.90 6.67
C ALA A 23 4.49 -17.40 7.21
N SER A 24 5.17 -16.63 8.07
CA SER A 24 6.44 -17.04 8.70
C SER A 24 6.36 -18.30 9.57
N LYS A 25 5.15 -18.67 10.01
CA LYS A 25 4.89 -19.79 10.93
C LYS A 25 4.26 -21.00 10.25
N MET A 26 4.04 -20.95 8.94
CA MET A 26 3.36 -22.02 8.22
C MET A 26 3.98 -22.27 6.85
N SER A 27 3.90 -23.52 6.39
CA SER A 27 4.11 -23.84 4.98
C SER A 27 3.10 -23.11 4.10
N LYS A 28 3.51 -22.78 2.87
CA LYS A 28 2.63 -22.18 1.87
C LYS A 28 1.36 -23.05 1.68
N PRO A 29 0.15 -22.50 1.84
CA PRO A 29 -1.06 -23.25 1.59
C PRO A 29 -1.20 -23.55 0.10
N ASP A 30 -2.02 -24.54 -0.22
CA ASP A 30 -2.41 -24.81 -1.60
C ASP A 30 -3.12 -23.60 -2.25
N ASN A 31 -3.22 -23.62 -3.58
CA ASN A 31 -3.83 -22.54 -4.33
C ASN A 31 -5.34 -22.34 -4.02
N SER A 32 -6.02 -23.35 -3.48
CA SER A 32 -7.43 -23.25 -3.10
C SER A 32 -7.65 -22.54 -1.77
N ASN A 33 -6.65 -22.53 -0.88
CA ASN A 33 -6.68 -21.95 0.46
C ASN A 33 -5.92 -20.61 0.56
N LEU A 34 -5.03 -20.33 -0.40
CA LEU A 34 -4.27 -19.08 -0.44
C LEU A 34 -5.17 -17.82 -0.55
N PRO A 35 -6.24 -17.78 -1.39
CA PRO A 35 -7.11 -16.61 -1.47
C PRO A 35 -7.77 -16.24 -0.13
N GLN A 36 -8.18 -17.23 0.65
CA GLN A 36 -8.82 -17.04 1.96
C GLN A 36 -7.83 -16.47 2.97
N LEU A 37 -6.56 -16.87 2.86
CA LEU A 37 -5.49 -16.33 3.69
C LEU A 37 -5.18 -14.86 3.34
N LEU A 38 -5.25 -14.49 2.05
CA LEU A 38 -4.98 -13.14 1.56
C LEU A 38 -6.18 -12.18 1.75
N ALA A 39 -7.40 -12.71 1.85
CA ALA A 39 -8.64 -11.94 1.86
C ALA A 39 -8.68 -10.76 2.85
N PRO A 40 -8.18 -10.88 4.11
CA PRO A 40 -8.17 -9.74 5.04
C PRO A 40 -7.34 -8.56 4.54
N CYS A 41 -6.15 -8.82 3.97
CA CYS A 41 -5.29 -7.80 3.41
C CYS A 41 -5.94 -7.17 2.16
N SER A 42 -6.46 -7.99 1.23
CA SER A 42 -7.16 -7.50 0.05
C SER A 42 -8.39 -6.64 0.40
N ALA A 43 -9.15 -7.01 1.42
CA ALA A 43 -10.30 -6.23 1.88
C ALA A 43 -9.89 -4.89 2.50
N ALA A 44 -8.76 -4.84 3.22
CA ALA A 44 -8.26 -3.59 3.79
C ALA A 44 -7.77 -2.63 2.70
N ILE A 45 -7.07 -3.14 1.68
CA ILE A 45 -6.69 -2.37 0.47
C ILE A 45 -7.94 -1.81 -0.21
N GLN A 46 -8.96 -2.65 -0.42
CA GLN A 46 -10.19 -2.25 -1.10
C GLN A 46 -10.92 -1.12 -0.36
N LYS A 47 -10.94 -1.12 0.98
CA LYS A 47 -11.54 -0.04 1.78
C LYS A 47 -10.90 1.32 1.53
N VAL A 48 -9.58 1.37 1.33
CA VAL A 48 -8.86 2.61 0.99
C VAL A 48 -9.32 3.12 -0.38
N ILE A 49 -9.43 2.22 -1.36
CA ILE A 49 -9.89 2.55 -2.72
C ILE A 49 -11.33 3.07 -2.70
N GLU A 50 -12.23 2.37 -2.01
CA GLU A 50 -13.63 2.74 -1.85
C GLU A 50 -13.81 4.10 -1.14
N PHE A 51 -12.94 4.40 -0.17
CA PHE A 51 -12.95 5.69 0.51
C PHE A 51 -12.68 6.82 -0.48
N LYS A 52 -11.65 6.71 -1.32
CA LYS A 52 -11.38 7.66 -2.41
C LYS A 52 -12.55 7.74 -3.39
N ASP A 53 -13.10 6.61 -3.82
CA ASP A 53 -14.19 6.56 -4.81
C ASP A 53 -15.50 7.16 -4.29
N SER A 54 -15.74 7.10 -2.97
CA SER A 54 -16.90 7.72 -2.31
C SER A 54 -16.72 9.23 -2.07
N ASN A 55 -15.50 9.76 -2.22
CA ASN A 55 -15.14 11.15 -1.91
C ASN A 55 -14.65 11.94 -3.13
N ARG A 56 -15.18 11.65 -4.33
CA ARG A 56 -14.77 12.27 -5.61
C ARG A 56 -14.88 13.80 -5.69
N LYS A 57 -15.71 14.41 -4.84
CA LYS A 57 -15.91 15.86 -4.79
C LYS A 57 -14.99 16.57 -3.77
N SER A 58 -14.09 15.84 -3.14
CA SER A 58 -13.18 16.39 -2.12
C SER A 58 -12.18 17.38 -2.73
N ASN A 59 -11.90 18.47 -2.02
CA ASN A 59 -10.80 19.37 -2.34
C ASN A 59 -9.42 18.69 -2.20
N TYR A 60 -9.36 17.56 -1.49
CA TYR A 60 -8.17 16.73 -1.33
C TYR A 60 -8.16 15.51 -2.24
N PHE A 61 -8.94 15.49 -3.32
CA PHE A 61 -9.08 14.31 -4.17
C PHE A 61 -7.75 13.80 -4.75
N ASN A 62 -6.80 14.70 -5.06
CA ASN A 62 -5.46 14.29 -5.49
C ASN A 62 -4.67 13.59 -4.36
N ASN A 63 -4.82 14.01 -3.10
CA ASN A 63 -4.23 13.29 -1.97
C ASN A 63 -4.85 11.90 -1.81
N LEU A 64 -6.20 11.83 -1.85
CA LEU A 64 -6.92 10.56 -1.75
C LEU A 64 -6.50 9.60 -2.85
N SER A 65 -6.39 10.12 -4.08
CA SER A 65 -5.93 9.35 -5.23
C SER A 65 -4.48 8.90 -5.10
N ALA A 66 -3.58 9.74 -4.55
CA ALA A 66 -2.19 9.33 -4.36
C ALA A 66 -2.08 8.11 -3.43
N VAL A 67 -2.89 8.05 -2.36
CA VAL A 67 -2.94 6.89 -1.46
C VAL A 67 -3.65 5.71 -2.12
N ALA A 68 -4.87 5.90 -2.62
CA ALA A 68 -5.69 4.83 -3.19
C ALA A 68 -5.11 4.17 -4.44
N GLU A 69 -4.32 4.89 -5.23
CA GLU A 69 -3.69 4.33 -6.43
C GLU A 69 -2.32 3.68 -6.12
N SER A 70 -1.72 3.96 -4.96
CA SER A 70 -0.46 3.32 -4.51
C SER A 70 -0.65 2.20 -3.49
N VAL A 71 -1.78 2.15 -2.77
CA VAL A 71 -2.05 1.14 -1.72
C VAL A 71 -2.04 -0.30 -2.25
N ALA A 72 -2.25 -0.49 -3.56
CA ALA A 72 -2.07 -1.79 -4.22
C ALA A 72 -0.63 -2.35 -4.10
N ALA A 73 0.36 -1.53 -3.70
CA ALA A 73 1.70 -1.98 -3.35
C ALA A 73 1.67 -3.06 -2.25
N LEU A 74 0.75 -2.97 -1.28
CA LEU A 74 0.56 -3.97 -0.22
C LEU A 74 0.12 -5.34 -0.76
N GLY A 75 -0.37 -5.40 -1.99
CA GLY A 75 -0.70 -6.64 -2.70
C GLY A 75 0.51 -7.50 -3.08
N TRP A 76 1.75 -7.03 -2.86
CA TRP A 76 2.97 -7.79 -3.19
C TRP A 76 3.02 -9.17 -2.51
N VAL A 77 2.36 -9.33 -1.36
CA VAL A 77 2.23 -10.60 -0.62
C VAL A 77 1.59 -11.73 -1.44
N ALA A 78 0.81 -11.37 -2.48
CA ALA A 78 0.18 -12.31 -3.41
C ALA A 78 0.99 -12.53 -4.70
N VAL A 79 2.10 -11.79 -4.89
CA VAL A 79 2.87 -11.79 -6.13
C VAL A 79 3.83 -12.99 -6.15
N PRO A 80 3.76 -13.87 -7.17
CA PRO A 80 4.55 -15.11 -7.21
C PRO A 80 6.03 -14.87 -7.53
N SER A 81 6.37 -13.74 -8.16
CA SER A 81 7.75 -13.36 -8.48
C SER A 81 7.92 -11.85 -8.60
N LEU A 82 9.09 -11.33 -8.23
CA LEU A 82 9.45 -9.90 -8.36
C LEU A 82 8.56 -8.93 -7.55
N PRO A 83 8.31 -9.17 -6.25
CA PRO A 83 7.42 -8.33 -5.43
C PRO A 83 7.89 -6.86 -5.34
N VAL A 84 9.21 -6.63 -5.36
CA VAL A 84 9.79 -5.27 -5.38
C VAL A 84 9.36 -4.50 -6.63
N LYS A 85 9.32 -5.15 -7.80
CA LYS A 85 8.90 -4.53 -9.06
C LYS A 85 7.42 -4.15 -9.00
N HIS A 86 6.58 -5.03 -8.45
CA HIS A 86 5.17 -4.74 -8.22
C HIS A 86 4.98 -3.48 -7.35
N ILE A 87 5.72 -3.37 -6.24
CA ILE A 87 5.68 -2.18 -5.38
C ILE A 87 6.06 -0.93 -6.19
N GLU A 88 7.12 -0.98 -6.99
CA GLU A 88 7.56 0.17 -7.80
C GLU A 88 6.49 0.62 -8.81
N GLU A 89 5.84 -0.33 -9.48
CA GLU A 89 4.76 -0.05 -10.44
C GLU A 89 3.55 0.61 -9.76
N MET A 90 3.11 0.10 -8.62
CA MET A 90 1.97 0.67 -7.88
C MET A 90 2.29 2.05 -7.30
N VAL A 91 3.51 2.24 -6.79
CA VAL A 91 3.96 3.53 -6.25
C VAL A 91 4.07 4.58 -7.36
N GLU A 92 4.47 4.19 -8.57
CA GLU A 92 4.51 5.08 -9.73
C GLU A 92 3.11 5.63 -10.08
N SER A 93 2.07 4.80 -9.98
CA SER A 93 0.68 5.24 -10.13
C SER A 93 0.29 6.31 -9.09
N GLY A 94 0.69 6.16 -7.83
CA GLY A 94 0.47 7.17 -6.78
C GLY A 94 1.28 8.45 -6.97
N LYS A 95 2.48 8.38 -7.58
CA LYS A 95 3.31 9.55 -7.86
C LYS A 95 2.65 10.52 -8.82
N PHE A 96 1.88 10.03 -9.79
CA PHE A 96 1.14 10.89 -10.71
C PHE A 96 0.26 11.92 -9.98
N TYR A 97 -0.48 11.46 -8.96
CA TYR A 97 -1.33 12.32 -8.14
C TYR A 97 -0.53 13.11 -7.11
N SER A 98 0.51 12.52 -6.53
CA SER A 98 1.43 13.21 -5.62
C SER A 98 2.07 14.44 -6.28
N ASN A 99 2.48 14.32 -7.56
CA ASN A 99 3.02 15.43 -8.34
C ASN A 99 1.99 16.53 -8.58
N ARG A 100 0.69 16.20 -8.69
CA ARG A 100 -0.39 17.19 -8.78
C ARG A 100 -0.54 17.96 -7.47
N VAL A 101 -0.48 17.28 -6.32
CA VAL A 101 -0.47 17.92 -5.00
C VAL A 101 0.74 18.86 -4.89
N LEU A 102 1.94 18.41 -5.22
CA LEU A 102 3.13 19.26 -5.20
C LEU A 102 2.98 20.48 -6.12
N LYS A 103 2.50 20.29 -7.35
CA LYS A 103 2.30 21.40 -8.30
C LYS A 103 1.33 22.44 -7.74
N GLU A 104 0.28 22.02 -7.05
CA GLU A 104 -0.77 22.89 -6.52
C GLU A 104 -0.33 23.63 -5.26
N TYR A 105 0.43 22.98 -4.38
CA TYR A 105 0.68 23.44 -3.01
C TYR A 105 2.14 23.81 -2.68
N LYS A 106 3.12 23.53 -3.55
CA LYS A 106 4.55 23.76 -3.25
C LYS A 106 4.91 25.17 -2.76
N ASP A 107 4.18 26.19 -3.23
CA ASP A 107 4.43 27.60 -2.87
C ASP A 107 3.30 28.17 -1.98
N LYS A 108 2.38 27.31 -1.51
CA LYS A 108 1.15 27.72 -0.77
C LYS A 108 1.01 27.06 0.59
N ASP A 109 1.32 25.77 0.68
CA ASP A 109 1.14 24.97 1.88
C ASP A 109 2.26 23.94 1.99
N GLN A 110 3.19 24.22 2.90
CA GLN A 110 4.33 23.35 3.16
C GLN A 110 3.91 22.01 3.77
N GLN A 111 2.77 21.94 4.47
CA GLN A 111 2.29 20.68 5.06
C GLN A 111 1.89 19.67 3.99
N GLN A 112 1.37 20.13 2.84
CA GLN A 112 1.07 19.26 1.69
C GLN A 112 2.35 18.69 1.07
N VAL A 113 3.42 19.49 1.02
CA VAL A 113 4.72 19.02 0.54
C VAL A 113 5.31 17.97 1.47
N GLU A 114 5.22 18.20 2.78
CA GLU A 114 5.66 17.24 3.81
C GLU A 114 4.82 15.96 3.79
N TRP A 115 3.50 16.08 3.58
CA TRP A 115 2.60 14.94 3.43
C TRP A 115 3.00 14.05 2.24
N VAL A 116 3.30 14.64 1.07
CA VAL A 116 3.76 13.87 -0.10
C VAL A 116 5.09 13.18 0.20
N LYS A 117 6.04 13.87 0.84
CA LYS A 117 7.33 13.28 1.22
C LYS A 117 7.15 12.09 2.17
N ALA A 118 6.29 12.23 3.18
CA ALA A 118 6.00 11.17 4.13
C ALA A 118 5.37 9.95 3.45
N LEU A 119 4.40 10.15 2.55
CA LEU A 119 3.79 9.05 1.79
C LEU A 119 4.82 8.31 0.94
N MET A 120 5.70 9.03 0.23
CA MET A 120 6.76 8.40 -0.57
C MET A 120 7.76 7.62 0.29
N GLU A 121 8.06 8.13 1.48
CA GLU A 121 8.97 7.48 2.40
C GLU A 121 8.40 6.16 2.96
N VAL A 122 7.10 6.09 3.25
CA VAL A 122 6.42 4.84 3.63
C VAL A 122 6.64 3.76 2.57
N TRP A 123 6.48 4.11 1.29
CA TRP A 123 6.68 3.16 0.20
C TRP A 123 8.14 2.76 -0.02
N ASN A 124 9.08 3.69 0.18
CA ASN A 124 10.51 3.37 0.14
C ASN A 124 10.89 2.37 1.24
N GLN A 125 10.35 2.54 2.44
CA GLN A 125 10.58 1.61 3.56
C GLN A 125 9.97 0.24 3.29
N LEU A 126 8.74 0.18 2.77
CA LEU A 126 8.13 -1.08 2.33
C LEU A 126 9.01 -1.79 1.29
N LYS A 127 9.47 -1.06 0.28
CA LYS A 127 10.35 -1.61 -0.75
C LYS A 127 11.66 -2.14 -0.17
N ALA A 128 12.30 -1.40 0.72
CA ALA A 128 13.53 -1.82 1.38
C ALA A 128 13.32 -3.09 2.22
N PHE A 129 12.22 -3.14 2.98
CA PHE A 129 11.82 -4.28 3.78
C PHE A 129 11.61 -5.53 2.90
N VAL A 130 10.81 -5.43 1.83
CA VAL A 130 10.52 -6.55 0.93
C VAL A 130 11.79 -7.01 0.20
N LYS A 131 12.63 -6.08 -0.25
CA LYS A 131 13.91 -6.42 -0.88
C LYS A 131 14.84 -7.20 0.04
N ALA A 132 14.86 -6.87 1.33
CA ALA A 132 15.73 -7.52 2.32
C ALA A 132 15.20 -8.88 2.79
N ASN A 133 13.88 -9.03 2.96
CA ASN A 133 13.28 -10.19 3.64
C ASN A 133 12.51 -11.14 2.71
N HIS A 134 12.03 -10.62 1.57
CA HIS A 134 11.15 -11.31 0.62
C HIS A 134 11.57 -11.07 -0.85
N PRO A 135 12.85 -11.32 -1.21
CA PRO A 135 13.41 -10.87 -2.48
C PRO A 135 12.77 -11.51 -3.72
N SER A 136 12.23 -12.73 -3.60
CA SER A 136 11.63 -13.47 -4.72
C SER A 136 10.11 -13.48 -4.66
N SER A 137 9.54 -13.70 -3.47
CA SER A 137 8.10 -13.70 -3.17
C SER A 137 7.93 -13.71 -1.64
N LEU A 138 6.70 -13.71 -1.15
CA LEU A 138 6.43 -13.88 0.28
C LEU A 138 7.12 -15.16 0.81
N SER A 139 7.88 -15.00 1.88
CA SER A 139 8.64 -16.08 2.51
C SER A 139 7.74 -16.84 3.48
N TRP A 140 7.71 -18.17 3.33
CA TRP A 140 6.90 -19.07 4.15
C TRP A 140 7.79 -19.81 5.15
N GLY A 141 7.23 -20.09 6.33
CA GLY A 141 7.87 -20.95 7.32
C GLY A 141 7.85 -22.43 6.90
N SER A 142 8.49 -23.28 7.69
CA SER A 142 8.41 -24.73 7.47
C SER A 142 7.09 -25.34 7.97
N GLY A 143 6.40 -24.68 8.91
CA GLY A 143 5.33 -25.31 9.70
C GLY A 143 5.87 -26.38 10.64
#